data_AF-A5VMT7-F1
#
_entry.id   AF-A5VMT7-F1
#
_cell.length_a   1.000
_cell.length_b   1.000
_cell.length_c   1.000
_cell.angle_alpha   90.00
_cell.angle_beta   90.00
_cell.angle_gamma   90.00
#
_symmetry.space_group_name_H-M   'P 1'
#
loop_
_entity.id
_entity.type
_entity.pdbx_description
1 polymer ?
#
loop_
_entity_poly.entity_id
_entity_poly.type
_entity_poly.pdbx_seq_one_letter_code
_entity_poly.pdbx_strand_id
1 'polypeptide(L)'
;MTLTEQIISILIAAVVTMATRFIPFLIFDQSKELSPYLEELGKFLPAAIMGVLVIYCYRNISFAEPSKALLEIVAGLVTLFIHLWKRNMPLSILVGTGFYMVMLNLF
;
A
#
# COMPACT_ATOMS: atom_id res chain seq x y z
N MET A 1 -1.55 3.08 26.11
CA MET A 1 -1.88 1.77 25.53
C MET A 1 -1.20 0.71 26.36
N THR A 2 -1.97 0.01 27.20
CA THR A 2 -1.46 -1.15 27.96
C THR A 2 -1.27 -2.34 27.01
N LEU A 3 -0.41 -3.31 27.36
CA LEU A 3 -0.18 -4.51 26.53
C LEU A 3 -1.50 -5.26 26.24
N THR A 4 -2.41 -5.29 27.22
CA THR A 4 -3.73 -5.90 27.09
C THR A 4 -4.58 -5.19 26.02
N GLU A 5 -4.60 -3.86 26.00
CA GLU A 5 -5.33 -3.08 24.98
C GLU A 5 -4.76 -3.29 23.56
N GLN A 6 -3.43 -3.41 23.45
CA GLN A 6 -2.80 -3.70 22.16
C GLN A 6 -3.19 -5.07 21.62
N ILE A 7 -3.15 -6.11 22.47
CA ILE A 7 -3.52 -7.48 22.07
C ILE A 7 -4.99 -7.53 21.65
N ILE A 8 -5.88 -6.91 22.43
CA ILE A 8 -7.32 -6.89 22.13
C ILE A 8 -7.58 -6.15 20.82
N SER A 9 -6.94 -4.99 20.58
CA SER A 9 -7.15 -4.22 19.35
C SER A 9 -6.66 -4.95 18.10
N ILE A 10 -5.49 -5.60 18.16
CA ILE A 10 -4.97 -6.43 17.07
C ILE A 10 -5.91 -7.59 16.78
N LEU A 11 -6.42 -8.26 17.82
CA LEU A 11 -7.30 -9.41 17.68
C LEU A 11 -8.64 -9.01 17.04
N ILE A 12 -9.23 -7.89 17.48
CA ILE A 12 -10.44 -7.34 16.86
C ILE A 12 -10.17 -6.98 15.39
N ALA A 13 -9.08 -6.26 15.08
CA ALA A 13 -8.74 -5.87 13.72
C ALA A 13 -8.53 -7.10 12.80
N ALA A 14 -7.85 -8.14 13.30
CA ALA A 14 -7.62 -9.38 12.58
C ALA A 14 -8.94 -10.11 12.28
N VAL A 15 -9.82 -10.25 13.29
CA VAL A 15 -11.13 -10.90 13.12
C VAL A 15 -11.99 -10.13 12.13
N VAL A 16 -12.08 -8.80 12.25
CA VAL A 16 -12.87 -7.96 11.34
C VAL A 16 -12.33 -8.02 9.91
N THR A 17 -11.01 -7.98 9.73
CA THR A 17 -10.36 -8.09 8.40
C THR A 17 -10.60 -9.44 7.75
N MET A 18 -10.51 -10.53 8.54
CA MET A 18 -10.81 -11.87 8.04
C MET A 18 -12.29 -12.00 7.72
N ALA A 19 -13.19 -11.58 8.60
CA ALA A 19 -14.62 -11.61 8.35
C ALA A 19 -14.97 -10.86 7.05
N THR A 20 -14.51 -9.62 6.88
CA THR A 20 -14.77 -8.83 5.65
C THR A 20 -14.18 -9.47 4.38
N ARG A 21 -13.09 -10.23 4.47
CA ARG A 21 -12.57 -11.01 3.34
C ARG A 21 -13.34 -12.31 3.09
N PHE A 22 -13.76 -13.02 4.13
CA PHE A 22 -14.44 -14.32 4.00
C PHE A 22 -15.93 -14.20 3.69
N ILE A 23 -16.59 -13.12 4.13
CA ILE A 23 -18.00 -12.82 3.83
C ILE A 23 -18.30 -12.87 2.33
N PRO A 24 -17.57 -12.17 1.44
CA PRO A 24 -17.84 -12.25 0.01
C PRO A 24 -17.63 -13.67 -0.53
N PHE A 25 -16.64 -14.43 -0.05
CA PHE A 25 -16.47 -15.83 -0.47
C PHE A 25 -17.58 -16.78 0.02
N LEU A 26 -18.22 -16.48 1.16
CA LEU A 26 -19.33 -17.29 1.68
C LEU A 26 -20.66 -16.97 1.00
N ILE A 27 -20.89 -15.69 0.65
CA ILE A 27 -22.11 -15.22 -0.02
C ILE A 27 -22.08 -15.51 -1.53
N PHE A 28 -20.93 -15.31 -2.17
CA PHE A 28 -20.75 -15.59 -3.59
C PHE A 28 -20.29 -17.03 -3.77
N ASP A 29 -21.24 -17.89 -4.12
CA ASP A 29 -20.97 -19.25 -4.57
C ASP A 29 -20.10 -19.20 -5.83
N GLN A 30 -18.93 -19.85 -5.81
CA GLN A 30 -17.96 -19.85 -6.92
C GLN A 30 -18.53 -20.44 -8.22
N SER A 31 -19.67 -21.12 -8.14
CA SER A 31 -20.37 -21.73 -9.27
C SER A 31 -21.27 -20.76 -10.05
N LYS A 32 -21.58 -19.57 -9.51
CA LYS A 32 -22.33 -18.54 -10.24
C LYS A 32 -21.37 -17.53 -10.86
N GLU A 33 -21.54 -17.27 -12.15
CA GLU A 33 -20.84 -16.19 -12.83
C GLU A 33 -21.02 -14.88 -12.06
N LEU A 34 -19.91 -14.27 -11.64
CA LEU A 34 -19.93 -12.96 -11.01
C LEU A 34 -20.59 -11.97 -11.98
N SER A 35 -21.49 -11.12 -11.47
CA SER A 35 -22.10 -10.09 -12.31
C SER A 35 -21.01 -9.28 -13.03
N PRO A 36 -21.17 -8.98 -14.33
CA PRO A 36 -20.14 -8.29 -15.11
C PRO A 36 -19.69 -6.96 -14.47
N TYR A 37 -20.57 -6.28 -13.73
CA TYR A 37 -20.24 -5.09 -12.96
C TYR A 37 -19.21 -5.32 -11.84
N LEU A 38 -19.30 -6.44 -11.11
CA LEU A 38 -18.36 -6.79 -10.04
C LEU A 38 -16.99 -7.17 -10.59
N GLU A 39 -16.95 -7.87 -11.73
CA GLU A 39 -15.71 -8.24 -12.40
C GLU A 39 -14.97 -7.01 -12.95
N GLU A 40 -15.70 -6.09 -13.59
CA GLU A 40 -15.12 -4.82 -14.04
C GLU A 40 -14.62 -3.98 -12.86
N LEU A 41 -15.42 -3.84 -11.80
CA LEU A 41 -14.99 -3.10 -10.61
C LEU A 41 -13.70 -3.70 -10.02
N GLY A 42 -13.60 -5.04 -9.97
CA GLY A 42 -12.40 -5.74 -9.53
C GLY A 42 -11.16 -5.49 -10.40
N LYS A 43 -11.34 -5.21 -11.71
CA LYS A 43 -10.23 -4.84 -12.62
C LYS A 43 -9.73 -3.42 -12.40
N PHE A 44 -10.62 -2.46 -12.10
CA PHE A 44 -10.26 -1.05 -11.91
C PHE A 44 -9.81 -0.70 -10.49
N LEU A 45 -10.33 -1.40 -9.47
CA LEU A 45 -10.05 -1.11 -8.07
C LEU A 45 -8.55 -1.16 -7.70
N PRO A 46 -7.76 -2.15 -8.14
CA PRO A 46 -6.33 -2.20 -7.83
C PRO A 46 -5.57 -0.99 -8.36
N ALA A 47 -5.88 -0.55 -9.59
CA ALA A 47 -5.27 0.63 -10.18
C ALA A 47 -5.63 1.91 -9.40
N ALA A 48 -6.90 2.06 -9.00
CA ALA A 48 -7.35 3.19 -8.19
C ALA A 48 -6.66 3.24 -6.82
N ILE A 49 -6.56 2.10 -6.13
CA ILE A 49 -5.88 2.00 -4.82
C ILE A 49 -4.40 2.37 -4.95
N MET A 50 -3.70 1.87 -5.97
CA MET A 50 -2.30 2.23 -6.21
C MET A 50 -2.12 3.73 -6.45
N GLY A 51 -3.03 4.37 -7.19
CA GLY A 51 -3.01 5.82 -7.39
C GLY A 51 -3.18 6.61 -6.07
N VAL A 52 -4.16 6.21 -5.24
CA VAL A 52 -4.40 6.84 -3.93
C VAL A 52 -3.21 6.66 -2.99
N LEU A 53 -2.57 5.47 -2.99
CA LEU A 53 -1.38 5.22 -2.18
C LEU A 53 -0.23 6.15 -2.54
N VAL A 54 0.02 6.38 -3.84
CA VAL A 54 1.04 7.33 -4.29
C VAL A 54 0.74 8.73 -3.75
N ILE A 55 -0.50 9.23 -3.91
CA ILE A 55 -0.90 10.55 -3.39
C ILE A 55 -0.71 10.62 -1.87
N TYR A 56 -1.06 9.56 -1.16
CA TYR A 56 -0.94 9.50 0.30
C TYR A 56 0.50 9.54 0.78
N CYS A 57 1.44 8.92 0.05
CA CYS A 57 2.87 8.99 0.37
C CYS A 57 3.39 10.45 0.40
N TYR A 58 2.90 11.31 -0.50
CA TYR A 58 3.33 12.71 -0.55
C TYR A 58 2.47 13.65 0.33
N ARG A 59 1.38 13.17 0.93
CA ARG A 59 0.42 14.01 1.67
C ARG A 59 1.03 14.67 2.91
N ASN A 60 1.94 13.98 3.60
CA ASN A 60 2.51 14.44 4.87
C ASN A 60 3.89 15.11 4.71
N ILE A 61 4.27 15.47 3.48
CA ILE A 61 5.55 16.15 3.25
C ILE A 61 5.49 17.53 3.89
N SER A 62 6.31 17.71 4.91
CA SER A 62 6.48 19.00 5.57
C SER A 62 7.46 19.85 4.77
N PHE A 63 6.98 20.94 4.18
CA PHE A 63 7.83 21.94 3.52
C PHE A 63 8.71 22.75 4.49
N ALA A 64 8.55 22.54 5.80
CA ALA A 64 9.37 23.19 6.82
C ALA A 64 10.82 22.67 6.85
N GLU A 65 11.05 21.45 6.35
CA GLU A 65 12.39 20.85 6.22
C GLU A 65 12.67 20.52 4.74
N PRO A 66 13.17 21.49 3.96
CA PRO A 66 13.33 21.35 2.51
C PRO A 66 14.29 20.22 2.10
N SER A 67 15.23 19.84 2.99
CA SER A 67 16.10 18.68 2.78
C SER A 67 15.29 17.38 2.74
N LYS A 68 14.44 17.10 3.73
CA LYS A 68 13.63 15.87 3.79
C LYS A 68 12.63 15.76 2.65
N ALA A 69 11.98 16.88 2.30
CA ALA A 69 11.05 16.93 1.17
C ALA A 69 11.74 16.56 -0.17
N LEU A 70 12.96 17.05 -0.39
CA LEU A 70 13.77 16.68 -1.57
C LEU A 70 14.15 15.19 -1.56
N LEU A 71 14.55 14.65 -0.41
CA LEU A 71 14.94 13.25 -0.30
C LEU A 71 13.78 12.30 -0.61
N GLU A 72 12.57 12.60 -0.13
CA GLU A 72 11.36 11.82 -0.41
C GLU A 72 10.99 11.81 -1.90
N ILE A 73 11.08 12.95 -2.57
CA ILE A 73 10.82 13.06 -4.02
C ILE A 73 11.85 12.28 -4.83
N VAL A 74 13.13 12.39 -4.48
CA VAL A 74 14.21 11.65 -5.17
C VAL A 74 14.07 10.14 -4.96
N ALA A 75 13.75 9.69 -3.74
CA ALA A 75 13.49 8.28 -3.48
C ALA A 75 12.30 7.76 -4.30
N GLY A 76 11.21 8.53 -4.36
CA GLY A 76 10.06 8.23 -5.23
C GLY A 76 10.43 8.09 -6.71
N LEU A 77 11.24 9.01 -7.25
CA LEU A 77 11.72 8.97 -8.63
C LEU A 77 12.60 7.74 -8.91
N VAL A 78 13.50 7.39 -8.00
CA VAL A 78 14.33 6.17 -8.12
C VAL A 78 13.44 4.92 -8.15
N THR A 79 12.44 4.88 -7.28
CA THR A 79 11.48 3.75 -7.22
C THR A 79 10.72 3.63 -8.53
N LEU A 80 10.27 4.76 -9.10
CA LEU A 80 9.56 4.83 -10.37
C LEU A 80 10.44 4.35 -11.53
N PHE A 81 11.70 4.79 -11.57
CA PHE A 81 12.65 4.39 -12.61
C PHE A 81 12.93 2.88 -12.59
N ILE A 82 13.12 2.31 -11.39
CA ILE A 82 13.34 0.87 -11.20
C ILE A 82 12.08 0.07 -11.54
N HIS A 83 10.90 0.57 -11.17
CA HIS A 83 9.64 -0.08 -11.50
C HIS A 83 9.43 -0.17 -13.01
N LEU A 84 9.73 0.91 -13.74
CA LEU A 84 9.63 0.96 -15.20
C LEU A 84 10.63 0.01 -15.88
N TRP A 85 11.86 -0.07 -15.37
CA TRP A 85 12.89 -0.91 -16.00
C TRP A 85 12.67 -2.40 -15.73
N LYS A 86 12.41 -2.79 -14.48
CA LYS A 86 12.40 -4.20 -14.07
C LYS A 86 11.01 -4.83 -14.08
N ARG A 87 9.93 -4.03 -14.09
CA ARG A 87 8.52 -4.47 -14.00
C ARG A 87 8.25 -5.53 -12.91
N ASN A 88 9.10 -5.58 -11.87
CA ASN A 88 9.07 -6.60 -10.84
C ASN A 88 8.77 -5.93 -9.49
N MET A 89 7.54 -6.15 -8.98
CA MET A 89 7.02 -5.51 -7.77
C MET A 89 7.93 -5.69 -6.53
N PRO A 90 8.32 -6.91 -6.11
CA PRO A 90 9.15 -7.10 -4.92
C PRO A 90 10.51 -6.41 -5.01
N LEU A 91 11.13 -6.38 -6.20
CA LEU A 91 12.41 -5.69 -6.39
C LEU A 91 12.25 -4.17 -6.25
N SER A 92 11.20 -3.61 -6.83
CA SER A 92 10.91 -2.18 -6.74
C SER A 92 10.69 -1.71 -5.31
N ILE A 93 9.98 -2.53 -4.50
CA ILE A 93 9.73 -2.23 -3.08
C ILE A 93 11.04 -2.26 -2.30
N LEU A 94 11.81 -3.36 -2.41
CA LEU A 94 13.07 -3.51 -1.66
C LEU A 94 14.08 -2.41 -1.98
N VAL A 95 14.25 -2.07 -3.26
CA VAL A 95 15.22 -1.04 -3.64
C VAL A 95 14.73 0.36 -3.28
N GLY A 96 13.45 0.67 -3.48
CA GLY A 96 12.87 1.97 -3.09
C GLY A 96 12.96 2.21 -1.59
N THR A 97 12.55 1.22 -0.79
CA THR A 97 12.63 1.30 0.68
C THR A 97 14.08 1.34 1.16
N GLY A 98 14.96 0.51 0.59
CA GLY A 98 16.38 0.51 0.96
C GLY A 98 17.05 1.85 0.65
N PHE A 99 16.77 2.43 -0.52
CA PHE A 99 17.29 3.74 -0.91
C PHE A 99 16.77 4.84 0.01
N TYR A 100 15.47 4.85 0.32
CA TYR A 100 14.88 5.80 1.27
C TYR A 100 15.51 5.69 2.67
N MET A 101 15.69 4.47 3.20
CA MET A 101 16.31 4.25 4.50
C MET A 101 17.76 4.70 4.56
N VAL A 102 18.56 4.40 3.53
CA VAL A 102 19.95 4.86 3.45
C VAL A 102 20.00 6.39 3.44
N MET A 103 19.11 7.01 2.67
CA MET A 103 19.08 8.47 2.51
C MET A 103 18.64 9.19 3.80
N LEU A 104 17.69 8.62 4.55
CA LEU A 104 17.31 9.09 5.89
C LEU A 104 18.38 8.89 6.96
N ASN A 105 19.22 7.87 6.83
CA ASN A 105 20.25 7.59 7.83
C ASN A 105 21.53 8.41 7.58
N LEU A 106 21.77 8.83 6.35
CA LEU A 106 22.93 9.64 5.97
C LEU A 106 22.73 11.15 6.13
N PHE A 107 21.48 11.64 6.17
CA PHE A 107 21.09 13.06 6.21
C PHE A 107 20.09 13.33 7.33
#